data_AF-A0A531D387-F1
#
_entry.id   AF-A0A531D387-F1
#
_cell.length_a   1.000
_cell.length_b   1.000
_cell.length_c   1.000
_cell.angle_alpha   90.00
_cell.angle_beta   90.00
_cell.angle_gamma   90.00
#
_symmetry.space_group_name_H-M   'P 1'
#
loop_
_entity.id
_entity.type
_entity.pdbx_description
1 polymer ?
#
loop_
_entity_poly.entity_id
_entity_poly.type
_entity_poly.pdbx_seq_one_letter_code
_entity_poly.pdbx_strand_id
1 'polypeptide(L)'
;MSILVRKINDVWQEWHGSSIVTQMVGTYTAVYGDGRQVETPCDPYPVEIQMNGDSLRGFYDQGIWTLEEVEAVGGRIAVPFDVPEGKQVVGAPSYAETDSVVQQVYQVQDIPPAPEPPTMEDKVATMLARFDLSVCELMFVLGVGV
;
A
#
# COMPACT_ATOMS: atom_id res chain seq x y z
N MET A 1 -2.36 8.91 5.09
CA MET A 1 -2.89 8.60 3.75
C MET A 1 -3.58 7.26 3.88
N SER A 2 -4.90 7.25 3.74
CA SER A 2 -5.70 6.04 3.97
C SER A 2 -5.55 5.05 2.82
N ILE A 3 -5.71 3.75 3.11
CA ILE A 3 -5.68 2.70 2.09
C ILE A 3 -7.12 2.33 1.76
N LEU A 4 -7.62 2.78 0.61
CA LEU A 4 -8.95 2.42 0.14
C LEU A 4 -8.90 1.07 -0.58
N VAL A 5 -9.74 0.14 -0.15
CA VAL A 5 -9.88 -1.18 -0.76
C VAL A 5 -11.33 -1.44 -1.15
N ARG A 6 -11.51 -2.30 -2.16
CA ARG A 6 -12.82 -2.82 -2.59
C ARG A 6 -12.73 -4.32 -2.79
N LYS A 7 -13.86 -5.01 -2.69
CA LYS A 7 -13.94 -6.44 -2.97
C LYS A 7 -14.07 -6.66 -4.49
N ILE A 8 -13.15 -7.44 -5.06
CA ILE A 8 -13.14 -7.83 -6.48
C ILE A 8 -12.93 -9.34 -6.53
N ASN A 9 -13.89 -10.07 -7.10
CA ASN A 9 -13.88 -11.55 -7.14
C ASN A 9 -13.65 -12.16 -5.74
N ASP A 10 -14.39 -11.66 -4.75
CA ASP A 10 -14.28 -12.04 -3.33
C ASP A 10 -12.95 -11.73 -2.63
N VAL A 11 -12.01 -11.06 -3.30
CA VAL A 11 -10.72 -10.66 -2.73
C VAL A 11 -10.68 -9.15 -2.50
N TRP A 12 -10.21 -8.72 -1.33
CA TRP A 12 -9.94 -7.32 -1.05
C TRP A 12 -8.72 -6.85 -1.84
N GLN A 13 -8.91 -5.82 -2.67
CA GLN A 13 -7.86 -5.23 -3.48
C GLN A 13 -7.92 -3.71 -3.36
N GLU A 14 -6.78 -3.06 -3.49
CA GLU A 14 -6.73 -1.59 -3.50
C GLU A 14 -7.59 -1.04 -4.63
N TRP A 15 -8.42 -0.06 -4.29
CA TRP A 15 -9.25 0.60 -5.27
C TRP A 15 -8.50 1.77 -5.88
N HIS A 16 -7.89 1.50 -7.02
CA HIS A 16 -7.29 2.51 -7.88
C HIS A 16 -8.16 2.80 -9.09
N GLY A 17 -8.22 4.07 -9.52
CA GLY A 17 -8.93 4.45 -10.74
C GLY A 17 -10.46 4.31 -10.69
N SER A 18 -11.08 4.36 -11.86
CA SER A 18 -12.54 4.46 -11.98
C SER A 18 -13.23 3.10 -11.99
N SER A 19 -14.38 3.00 -11.32
CA SER A 19 -15.17 1.77 -11.20
C SER A 19 -16.64 2.10 -11.04
N ILE A 20 -17.50 1.23 -11.56
CA ILE A 20 -18.94 1.35 -11.39
C ILE A 20 -19.28 0.80 -10.01
N VAL A 21 -19.96 1.61 -9.20
CA VAL A 21 -20.48 1.24 -7.89
C VAL A 21 -21.96 1.53 -7.80
N THR A 22 -22.65 0.77 -6.96
CA THR A 22 -24.06 1.01 -6.65
C THR A 22 -24.14 1.94 -5.45
N GLN A 23 -24.83 3.07 -5.60
CA GLN A 23 -25.13 4.00 -4.53
C GLN A 23 -26.64 4.05 -4.32
N MET A 24 -27.09 4.04 -3.06
CA MET A 24 -28.50 4.26 -2.73
C MET A 24 -28.78 5.75 -2.70
N VAL A 25 -29.64 6.23 -3.60
CA VAL A 25 -30.02 7.64 -3.71
C VAL A 25 -31.43 7.80 -3.18
N GLY A 26 -31.61 8.67 -2.17
CA GLY A 26 -32.91 8.95 -1.53
C GLY A 26 -33.54 10.28 -1.96
N THR A 27 -33.06 10.88 -3.04
CA THR A 27 -33.52 12.18 -3.55
C THR A 27 -33.61 12.15 -5.06
N TYR A 28 -34.66 12.74 -5.62
CA TYR A 28 -34.77 12.98 -7.05
C TYR A 28 -34.99 14.46 -7.34
N THR A 29 -34.55 14.91 -8.51
CA THR A 29 -34.79 16.27 -8.97
C THR A 29 -36.10 16.33 -9.74
N ALA A 30 -37.12 16.98 -9.17
CA ALA A 30 -38.37 17.27 -9.86
C ALA A 30 -38.20 18.51 -10.74
N VAL A 31 -38.47 18.37 -12.05
CA VAL A 31 -38.47 19.48 -13.01
C VAL A 31 -39.92 19.88 -13.32
N TYR A 32 -40.31 21.08 -12.91
CA TYR A 32 -41.65 21.63 -13.15
C TYR A 32 -41.77 22.23 -14.55
N GLY A 33 -43.01 22.38 -15.04
CA GLY A 33 -43.27 22.91 -16.38
C GLY A 33 -42.80 24.36 -16.62
N ASP A 34 -42.50 25.10 -15.55
CA ASP A 34 -41.91 26.45 -15.58
C ASP A 34 -40.37 26.45 -15.55
N GLY A 35 -39.75 25.27 -15.60
CA GLY A 35 -38.30 25.08 -15.58
C GLY A 35 -37.68 25.08 -14.18
N ARG A 36 -38.47 25.24 -13.11
CA ARG A 36 -37.96 25.12 -11.74
C ARG A 36 -37.51 23.69 -11.47
N GLN A 37 -36.38 23.55 -10.80
CA GLN A 37 -35.86 22.28 -10.31
C GLN A 37 -35.91 22.27 -8.78
N VAL A 38 -36.46 21.21 -8.21
CA VAL A 38 -36.55 21.03 -6.75
C VAL A 38 -36.09 19.62 -6.41
N GLU A 39 -35.11 19.51 -5.51
CA GLU A 39 -34.74 18.24 -4.91
C GLU A 39 -35.83 17.79 -3.93
N THR A 40 -36.40 16.63 -4.18
CA THR A 40 -37.48 16.05 -3.39
C THR A 40 -37.01 14.71 -2.81
N PRO A 41 -37.17 14.48 -1.49
CA PRO A 41 -36.89 13.17 -0.89
C PRO A 41 -37.78 12.07 -1.49
N CYS A 42 -37.24 10.88 -1.65
CA CYS A 42 -37.98 9.69 -2.05
C CYS A 42 -37.43 8.44 -1.35
N ASP A 43 -38.12 7.31 -1.56
CA ASP A 43 -37.61 6.02 -1.12
C ASP A 43 -36.25 5.75 -1.78
N PRO A 44 -35.22 5.34 -1.00
CA PRO A 44 -33.89 5.09 -1.54
C PRO A 44 -33.90 4.02 -2.64
N TYR A 45 -33.33 4.35 -3.79
CA TYR A 45 -33.20 3.44 -4.92
C TYR A 45 -31.73 3.27 -5.35
N PRO A 46 -31.34 2.08 -5.82
CA PRO A 46 -29.98 1.83 -6.27
C PRO A 46 -29.71 2.50 -7.62
N VAL A 47 -28.61 3.23 -7.71
CA VAL A 47 -28.11 3.84 -8.95
C VAL A 47 -26.68 3.41 -9.18
N GLU A 48 -26.35 3.03 -10.42
CA GLU A 48 -24.98 2.75 -10.82
C GLU A 48 -24.27 4.06 -11.19
N ILE A 49 -23.21 4.38 -10.47
CA ILE A 49 -22.37 5.56 -10.73
C ILE A 49 -20.92 5.15 -10.94
N GLN A 50 -20.21 5.90 -11.77
CA GLN A 50 -18.78 5.72 -11.92
C GLN A 50 -18.06 6.55 -10.85
N MET A 51 -17.34 5.88 -9.95
CA MET A 51 -16.50 6.51 -8.93
C MET A 51 -15.03 6.22 -9.16
N ASN A 52 -14.19 7.22 -8.90
CA ASN A 52 -12.75 7.10 -8.92
C ASN A 52 -12.23 6.87 -7.49
N GLY A 53 -11.50 5.76 -7.27
CA GLY A 53 -10.99 5.36 -5.96
C GLY A 53 -9.99 6.37 -5.36
N ASP A 54 -9.14 6.98 -6.19
CA ASP A 54 -8.19 8.00 -5.71
C ASP A 54 -8.88 9.25 -5.19
N SER A 55 -9.97 9.66 -5.87
CA SER A 55 -10.80 10.78 -5.45
C SER A 55 -11.57 10.46 -4.17
N LEU A 56 -12.14 9.25 -4.08
CA LEU A 56 -12.87 8.76 -2.90
C LEU A 56 -11.95 8.73 -1.68
N ARG A 57 -10.74 8.17 -1.81
CA ARG A 57 -9.70 8.23 -0.77
C ARG A 57 -9.41 9.68 -0.36
N GLY A 58 -9.29 10.58 -1.34
CA GLY A 58 -9.07 12.00 -1.08
C GLY A 58 -10.20 12.64 -0.28
N PHE A 59 -11.47 12.31 -0.58
CA PHE A 59 -12.63 12.81 0.17
C PHE A 59 -12.66 12.28 1.60
N TYR A 60 -12.32 11.01 1.81
CA TYR A 60 -12.20 10.44 3.14
C TYR A 60 -11.05 11.11 3.94
N ASP A 61 -9.87 11.24 3.34
CA ASP A 61 -8.71 11.86 3.99
C ASP A 61 -8.94 13.35 4.35
N GLN A 62 -9.83 14.03 3.62
CA GLN A 62 -10.26 15.41 3.89
C GLN A 62 -11.42 15.51 4.90
N GLY A 63 -11.97 14.37 5.35
CA GLY A 63 -13.13 14.32 6.22
C GLY A 63 -14.44 14.78 5.56
N ILE A 64 -14.48 14.82 4.23
CA ILE A 64 -15.69 15.14 3.46
C ILE A 64 -16.63 13.93 3.46
N TRP A 65 -16.06 12.72 3.39
CA TRP A 65 -16.79 11.47 3.48
C TRP A 65 -16.45 10.74 4.78
N THR A 66 -17.50 10.25 5.43
CA THR A 66 -17.42 9.36 6.58
C THR A 66 -17.13 7.92 6.15
N LEU A 67 -16.70 7.08 7.10
CA LEU A 67 -16.49 5.66 6.83
C LEU A 67 -17.79 4.98 6.34
N GLU A 68 -18.94 5.33 6.90
CA GLU A 68 -20.24 4.77 6.51
C GLU A 68 -20.59 5.06 5.04
N GLU A 69 -20.30 6.27 4.54
CA GLU A 69 -20.51 6.63 3.14
C GLU A 69 -19.57 5.88 2.20
N VAL A 70 -18.31 5.64 2.63
CA VAL A 70 -17.36 4.80 1.89
C VAL A 70 -17.83 3.35 1.84
N GLU A 71 -18.36 2.83 2.94
CA GLU A 71 -18.93 1.48 3.03
C GLU A 71 -20.19 1.32 2.19
N ALA A 72 -21.03 2.35 2.12
CA ALA A 72 -22.26 2.35 1.34
C ALA A 72 -22.02 2.15 -0.16
N VAL A 73 -20.84 2.54 -0.67
CA VAL A 73 -20.43 2.33 -2.06
C VAL A 73 -19.53 1.09 -2.25
N GLY A 74 -19.43 0.24 -1.23
CA GLY A 74 -18.67 -1.01 -1.25
C GLY A 74 -17.16 -0.86 -1.03
N GLY A 75 -16.71 0.33 -0.61
CA GLY A 75 -15.33 0.56 -0.20
C GLY A 75 -15.10 0.22 1.27
N ARG A 76 -13.85 -0.03 1.65
CA ARG A 76 -13.39 -0.10 3.04
C ARG A 76 -12.06 0.63 3.17
N ILE A 77 -11.80 1.17 4.36
CA ILE A 77 -10.49 1.72 4.69
C ILE A 77 -9.69 0.65 5.41
N ALA A 78 -8.60 0.21 4.80
CA ALA A 78 -7.73 -0.81 5.37
C ALA A 78 -6.78 -0.21 6.40
N VAL A 79 -6.61 -0.92 7.53
CA VAL A 79 -5.61 -0.59 8.55
C VAL A 79 -4.23 -1.02 8.02
N PRO A 80 -3.24 -0.10 7.99
CA PRO A 80 -1.89 -0.43 7.55
C PRO A 80 -1.25 -1.46 8.48
N PHE A 81 -0.41 -2.32 7.92
CA PHE A 81 0.32 -3.32 8.68
C PHE A 81 1.56 -2.73 9.34
N ASP A 82 1.69 -2.89 10.66
CA ASP A 82 2.92 -2.55 11.37
C ASP A 82 3.92 -3.72 11.31
N VAL A 83 5.10 -3.46 10.74
CA VAL A 83 6.15 -4.47 10.61
C VAL A 83 6.75 -4.76 11.99
N PRO A 84 6.76 -6.02 12.46
CA PRO A 84 7.38 -6.37 13.73
C PRO A 84 8.88 -6.07 13.72
N GLU A 85 9.43 -5.62 14.85
CA GLU A 85 10.89 -5.41 14.98
C GLU A 85 11.68 -6.67 14.60
N GLY A 86 12.79 -6.47 13.87
CA GLY A 86 13.66 -7.57 13.42
C GLY A 86 13.15 -8.34 12.19
N LYS A 87 11.97 -8.00 11.66
CA LYS A 87 11.42 -8.60 10.45
C LYS A 87 11.37 -7.61 9.29
N GLN A 88 11.52 -8.12 8.08
CA GLN A 88 11.35 -7.39 6.84
C GLN A 88 10.16 -7.93 6.08
N VAL A 89 9.38 -7.03 5.50
CA VAL A 89 8.29 -7.34 4.59
C VAL A 89 8.86 -7.89 3.27
N VAL A 90 8.31 -9.01 2.82
CA VAL A 90 8.66 -9.65 1.55
C VAL A 90 7.40 -9.81 0.71
N GLY A 91 7.45 -9.36 -0.55
CA GLY A 91 6.35 -9.53 -1.50
C GLY A 91 5.32 -8.38 -1.52
N ALA A 92 4.20 -8.63 -2.19
CA ALA A 92 3.12 -7.66 -2.36
C ALA A 92 2.15 -7.67 -1.16
N PRO A 93 1.51 -6.54 -0.82
CA PRO A 93 0.49 -6.49 0.22
C PRO A 93 -0.71 -7.36 -0.16
N SER A 94 -1.26 -8.07 0.83
CA SER A 94 -2.59 -8.68 0.76
C SER A 94 -3.52 -8.03 1.78
N TYR A 95 -4.82 -8.23 1.62
CA TYR A 95 -5.83 -7.62 2.49
C TYR A 95 -6.75 -8.71 3.02
N ALA A 96 -6.89 -8.78 4.35
CA ALA A 96 -7.73 -9.74 5.04
C ALA A 96 -8.70 -9.04 5.98
N GLU A 97 -9.93 -9.54 6.06
CA GLU A 97 -10.93 -9.02 6.98
C GLU A 97 -10.85 -9.78 8.31
N THR A 98 -10.61 -9.07 9.40
CA THR A 98 -10.56 -9.61 10.77
C THR A 98 -11.44 -8.72 11.64
N ASP A 99 -12.42 -9.31 12.34
CA ASP A 99 -13.35 -8.59 13.23
C ASP A 99 -14.02 -7.37 12.56
N SER A 100 -14.49 -7.54 11.32
CA SER A 100 -15.13 -6.49 10.49
C SER A 100 -14.22 -5.31 10.11
N VAL A 101 -12.91 -5.44 10.33
CA VAL A 101 -11.90 -4.47 9.90
C VAL A 101 -11.03 -5.11 8.83
N VAL A 102 -10.81 -4.41 7.72
CA VAL A 102 -9.85 -4.86 6.71
C VAL A 102 -8.45 -4.47 7.16
N GLN A 103 -7.58 -5.45 7.33
CA GLN A 103 -6.19 -5.26 7.70
C GLN A 103 -5.31 -5.58 6.50
N GLN A 104 -4.31 -4.74 6.28
CA GLN A 104 -3.21 -5.07 5.38
C GLN A 104 -2.37 -6.18 6.02
N VAL A 105 -2.00 -7.18 5.23
CA VAL A 105 -1.19 -8.32 5.66
C VAL A 105 0.00 -8.41 4.72
N TYR A 106 1.18 -8.61 5.28
CA TYR A 106 2.40 -8.86 4.53
C TYR A 106 2.98 -10.22 4.88
N GLN A 107 3.67 -10.85 3.91
CA GLN A 107 4.60 -11.92 4.25
C GLN A 107 5.83 -11.28 4.88
N VAL A 108 6.31 -11.85 5.99
CA VAL A 108 7.46 -11.34 6.72
C VAL A 108 8.56 -12.41 6.75
N GLN A 109 9.80 -11.99 6.56
CA GLN A 109 10.99 -12.81 6.83
C GLN A 109 11.85 -12.14 7.89
N ASP A 110 12.66 -12.94 8.57
CA ASP A 110 13.65 -12.41 9.50
C ASP A 110 14.73 -11.66 8.72
N ILE A 111 15.13 -10.48 9.23
CA ILE A 111 16.20 -9.71 8.63
C ILE A 111 17.49 -10.53 8.74
N PRO A 112 18.18 -10.83 7.63
CA PRO A 112 19.48 -11.49 7.70
C PRO A 112 20.41 -10.67 8.59
N PRO A 113 21.19 -11.30 9.49
CA PRO A 113 22.18 -10.56 10.26
C PRO A 113 23.08 -9.78 9.31
N ALA A 114 23.38 -8.52 9.67
CA ALA A 114 24.25 -7.68 8.86
C ALA A 114 25.57 -8.45 8.59
N PRO A 115 26.07 -8.45 7.34
CA PRO A 115 27.35 -9.09 7.06
C PRO A 115 28.40 -8.51 7.99
N GLU A 116 29.23 -9.39 8.57
CA GLU A 116 30.30 -8.95 9.45
C GLU A 116 31.18 -7.91 8.72
N PRO A 117 31.61 -6.83 9.40
CA PRO A 117 32.45 -5.84 8.76
C PRO A 117 33.71 -6.51 8.22
N PRO A 118 34.14 -6.21 6.98
CA PRO A 118 35.29 -6.84 6.38
C PRO A 118 36.50 -6.63 7.27
N THR A 119 37.23 -7.72 7.51
CA THR A 119 38.45 -7.68 8.32
C THR A 119 39.49 -6.78 7.64
N MET A 120 40.51 -6.34 8.39
CA MET A 120 41.60 -5.54 7.79
C MET A 120 42.31 -6.32 6.68
N GLU A 121 42.38 -7.65 6.79
CA GLU A 121 42.93 -8.54 5.76
C GLU A 121 42.06 -8.52 4.49
N ASP A 122 40.73 -8.59 4.61
CA ASP A 122 39.82 -8.48 3.47
C ASP A 122 39.91 -7.12 2.77
N LYS A 123 40.09 -6.05 3.56
CA LYS A 123 40.28 -4.69 3.02
C LYS A 123 41.60 -4.58 2.24
N VAL A 124 42.68 -5.14 2.78
CA VAL A 124 43.99 -5.15 2.13
C VAL A 124 43.95 -6.02 0.87
N ALA A 125 43.34 -7.20 0.94
CA ALA A 125 43.16 -8.08 -0.21
C ALA A 125 42.33 -7.40 -1.32
N THR A 126 41.24 -6.71 -0.96
CA THR A 126 40.41 -5.95 -1.93
C THR A 126 41.17 -4.77 -2.53
N MET A 127 42.00 -4.08 -1.74
CA MET A 127 42.86 -3.01 -2.25
C MET A 127 43.94 -3.53 -3.20
N LEU A 128 44.55 -4.68 -2.90
CA LEU A 128 45.60 -5.28 -3.72
C LEU A 128 45.03 -5.92 -5.00
N ALA A 129 43.82 -6.49 -4.94
CA ALA A 129 43.11 -7.02 -6.10
C ALA A 129 42.84 -5.95 -7.18
N ARG A 130 42.71 -4.67 -6.80
CA ARG A 130 42.64 -3.54 -7.75
C ARG A 130 43.89 -3.35 -8.59
N PHE A 131 45.01 -3.92 -8.17
CA PHE A 131 46.30 -3.86 -8.84
C PHE A 131 46.74 -5.23 -9.38
N ASP A 132 45.83 -6.21 -9.44
CA ASP A 132 46.13 -7.63 -9.77
C ASP A 132 47.28 -8.22 -8.92
N LEU A 133 47.42 -7.74 -7.69
CA LEU A 133 48.45 -8.18 -6.75
C LEU A 133 47.82 -8.99 -5.62
N SER A 134 48.52 -10.04 -5.20
CA SER A 134 48.19 -10.82 -4.00
C SER A 134 48.90 -10.28 -2.76
N VAL A 135 48.35 -10.56 -1.57
CA VAL A 135 48.98 -10.23 -0.27
C VAL A 135 50.38 -10.86 -0.16
N CYS A 136 50.54 -12.08 -0.69
CA CYS A 136 51.82 -12.79 -0.72
C CYS A 136 52.89 -12.06 -1.56
N GLU A 137 52.51 -11.50 -2.71
CA GLU A 137 53.43 -10.74 -3.56
C GLU A 137 53.86 -9.42 -2.90
N LEU A 138 52.93 -8.73 -2.23
CA LEU A 138 53.27 -7.52 -1.47
C LEU A 138 54.25 -7.82 -0.33
N MET A 139 54.01 -8.89 0.44
CA MET A 139 54.94 -9.32 1.50
C MET A 139 56.33 -9.67 0.95
N PHE A 140 56.39 -10.34 -0.20
CA PHE A 140 57.63 -10.66 -0.88
C PHE A 140 58.39 -9.39 -1.32
N VAL A 141 57.69 -8.40 -1.88
CA VAL A 141 58.29 -7.12 -2.31
C VAL A 141 58.74 -6.26 -1.13
N LEU A 142 58.01 -6.27 -0.01
CA LEU A 142 58.36 -5.50 1.19
C LEU A 142 59.46 -6.15 2.05
N GLY A 143 59.92 -7.35 1.68
CA GLY A 143 60.93 -8.08 2.46
C GLY A 143 60.45 -8.53 3.83
N VAL A 144 59.12 -8.56 4.04
CA VAL A 144 58.48 -9.03 5.27
C VAL A 144 58.22 -10.52 5.06
N GLY A 145 59.28 -11.33 5.13
CA GLY A 145 59.20 -12.77 4.99
C GLY A 145 60.05 -13.48 6.06
N VAL A 146 59.35 -14.17 6.97
CA VAL A 146 59.71 -15.52 7.43
C VAL A 146 58.56 -16.42 7.02
#